data_AF-A0A2K4FUG1-F1
#
_entry.id   AF-A0A2K4FUG1-F1
#
_cell.length_a   1.000
_cell.length_b   1.000
_cell.length_c   1.000
_cell.angle_alpha   90.00
_cell.angle_beta   90.00
_cell.angle_gamma   90.00
#
_symmetry.space_group_name_H-M   'P 1'
#
loop_
_entity.id
_entity.type
_entity.pdbx_description
1 polymer ?
#
loop_
_entity_poly.entity_id
_entity_poly.type
_entity_poly.pdbx_seq_one_letter_code
_entity_poly.pdbx_strand_id
1 'polypeptide(L)'
;QALRHRVADMKMQLELARSMSYYATLKLNAPADERRQALARAKYQLGTSMRYVAANSVQLHGGIGVTDEYIGSHYFRKLTQLEL
;
A
#
# COMPACT_ATOMS: atom_id res chain seq x y z
N GLN A 1 11.98 3.11 20.50
CA GLN A 1 10.57 3.57 20.54
C GLN A 1 10.09 4.06 19.17
N ALA A 2 10.77 5.03 18.54
CA ALA A 2 10.39 5.56 17.22
C ALA A 2 10.20 4.49 16.12
N LEU A 3 11.12 3.51 16.00
CA LEU A 3 11.01 2.44 15.01
C LEU A 3 9.78 1.53 15.25
N ARG A 4 9.44 1.24 16.52
CA ARG A 4 8.26 0.43 16.87
C ARG A 4 6.97 1.14 16.49
N HIS A 5 6.86 2.44 16.78
CA HIS A 5 5.70 3.24 16.36
C HIS A 5 5.57 3.29 14.84
N ARG A 6 6.67 3.55 14.12
CA ARG A 6 6.66 3.55 12.65
C ARG A 6 6.21 2.22 12.06
N VAL A 7 6.70 1.09 12.59
CA VAL A 7 6.28 -0.24 12.14
C VAL A 7 4.80 -0.50 12.47
N ALA A 8 4.30 -0.03 13.61
CA ALA A 8 2.88 -0.11 13.95
C ALA A 8 2.01 0.70 12.97
N ASP A 9 2.42 1.91 12.61
CA ASP A 9 1.72 2.74 11.62
C ASP A 9 1.73 2.09 10.23
N MET A 10 2.88 1.53 9.81
CA MET A 10 2.97 0.76 8.56
C MET A 10 2.04 -0.45 8.57
N LYS A 11 1.92 -1.15 9.70
CA LYS A 11 1.00 -2.28 9.86
C LYS A 11 -0.45 -1.83 9.75
N MET A 12 -0.82 -0.71 10.38
CA MET A 12 -2.15 -0.13 10.26
C MET A 12 -2.49 0.22 8.79
N GLN A 13 -1.55 0.81 8.06
CA GLN A 13 -1.74 1.10 6.62
C GLN A 13 -1.92 -0.17 5.79
N LEU A 14 -1.15 -1.22 6.08
CA LEU A 14 -1.31 -2.51 5.42
C LEU A 14 -2.69 -3.13 5.67
N GLU A 15 -3.19 -3.06 6.92
CA GLU A 15 -4.53 -3.59 7.22
C GLU A 15 -5.63 -2.77 6.57
N LEU A 16 -5.51 -1.43 6.54
CA LEU A 16 -6.46 -0.58 5.82
C LEU A 16 -6.50 -0.91 4.31
N ALA A 17 -5.34 -1.10 3.69
CA ALA A 17 -5.23 -1.55 2.30
C ALA A 17 -5.94 -2.90 2.08
N ARG A 18 -5.74 -3.87 2.97
CA ARG A 18 -6.41 -5.19 2.91
C ARG A 18 -7.92 -5.07 3.08
N SER A 19 -8.41 -4.28 4.03
CA SER A 19 -9.84 -4.06 4.21
C SER A 19 -10.47 -3.45 2.96
N MET A 20 -9.79 -2.51 2.31
CA MET A 20 -10.30 -1.90 1.07
C MET A 20 -10.29 -2.85 -0.13
N SER A 21 -9.32 -3.77 -0.21
CA SER A 21 -9.33 -4.81 -1.26
C SER A 21 -10.49 -5.79 -1.07
N TYR A 22 -10.81 -6.15 0.18
CA TYR A 22 -12.00 -6.94 0.49
C TYR A 22 -13.29 -6.18 0.19
N TYR A 23 -13.38 -4.90 0.55
CA TYR A 23 -14.51 -4.06 0.21
C TYR A 23 -14.76 -4.00 -1.30
N ALA A 24 -13.71 -3.79 -2.11
CA ALA A 24 -13.83 -3.83 -3.57
C ALA A 24 -14.31 -5.19 -4.08
N THR A 25 -13.74 -6.28 -3.56
CA THR A 25 -14.12 -7.66 -3.93
C THR A 25 -15.60 -7.92 -3.67
N LEU A 26 -16.11 -7.51 -2.51
CA LEU A 26 -17.52 -7.67 -2.13
C LEU A 26 -18.47 -6.87 -3.04
N LYS A 27 -17.99 -5.85 -3.75
CA LYS A 27 -18.78 -5.00 -4.65
C LYS A 27 -18.67 -5.38 -6.12
N LEU A 28 -17.99 -6.47 -6.49
CA LEU A 28 -17.83 -6.88 -7.89
C LEU A 28 -19.16 -7.22 -8.59
N ASN A 29 -20.16 -7.71 -7.84
CA ASN A 29 -21.48 -8.04 -8.38
C ASN A 29 -22.53 -6.94 -8.15
N ALA A 30 -22.13 -5.79 -7.61
CA ALA A 30 -23.02 -4.65 -7.42
C ALA A 30 -23.39 -3.99 -8.76
N PRO A 31 -24.45 -3.15 -8.81
CA PRO A 31 -24.75 -2.31 -9.97
C PRO A 31 -23.53 -1.51 -10.43
N ALA A 32 -23.47 -1.20 -11.72
CA ALA A 32 -22.26 -0.68 -12.37
C ALA A 32 -21.70 0.58 -11.68
N ASP A 33 -22.55 1.52 -11.29
CA ASP A 33 -22.12 2.77 -10.65
C ASP A 33 -21.58 2.55 -9.24
N GLU A 34 -22.24 1.70 -8.45
CA GLU A 34 -21.79 1.34 -7.10
C GLU A 34 -20.45 0.59 -7.16
N ARG A 35 -20.32 -0.39 -8.07
CA ARG A 35 -19.07 -1.12 -8.30
C ARG A 35 -17.95 -0.17 -8.72
N ARG A 36 -18.22 0.75 -9.65
CA ARG A 36 -17.24 1.73 -10.12
C ARG A 36 -16.76 2.62 -8.96
N GLN A 37 -17.67 3.12 -8.13
CA GLN A 37 -17.32 3.92 -6.97
C GLN A 37 -16.51 3.12 -5.94
N ALA A 38 -16.89 1.87 -5.66
CA ALA A 38 -16.17 1.02 -4.71
C ALA A 38 -14.74 0.73 -5.18
N LEU A 39 -14.56 0.39 -6.46
CA LEU A 39 -13.24 0.15 -7.06
C LEU A 39 -12.38 1.42 -7.05
N ALA A 40 -12.94 2.58 -7.37
CA ALA A 40 -12.20 3.84 -7.35
C ALA A 40 -11.72 4.19 -5.93
N ARG A 41 -12.58 4.06 -4.92
CA ARG A 41 -12.24 4.27 -3.51
C ARG A 41 -11.15 3.31 -3.04
N ALA A 42 -11.27 2.03 -3.38
CA ALA A 42 -10.27 1.04 -3.05
C ALA A 42 -8.93 1.33 -3.72
N LYS A 43 -8.92 1.66 -5.02
CA LYS A 43 -7.68 2.02 -5.75
C LYS A 43 -6.97 3.20 -5.07
N TYR A 44 -7.70 4.25 -4.72
CA TYR A 44 -7.15 5.42 -4.04
C TYR A 44 -6.51 5.06 -2.69
N GLN A 45 -7.23 4.33 -1.84
CA GLN A 45 -6.73 3.97 -0.52
C GLN A 45 -5.55 3.00 -0.61
N LEU A 46 -5.60 2.03 -1.53
CA LEU A 46 -4.49 1.12 -1.81
C LEU A 46 -3.23 1.89 -2.19
N GLY A 47 -3.32 2.82 -3.15
CA GLY A 47 -2.19 3.65 -3.57
C GLY A 47 -1.61 4.46 -2.41
N THR A 48 -2.46 5.12 -1.62
CA THR A 48 -2.04 5.92 -0.46
C THR A 48 -1.29 5.06 0.58
N SER A 49 -1.84 3.91 0.94
CA SER A 49 -1.24 3.00 1.91
C SER A 49 0.04 2.35 1.37
N MET A 50 0.08 1.99 0.09
CA MET A 50 1.28 1.45 -0.58
C MET A 50 2.42 2.46 -0.58
N ARG A 51 2.16 3.73 -0.94
CA ARG A 51 3.17 4.80 -0.90
C ARG A 51 3.76 4.96 0.50
N TYR A 52 2.90 5.00 1.52
CA TYR A 52 3.33 5.14 2.91
C TYR A 52 4.25 3.98 3.33
N VAL A 53 3.84 2.73 3.07
CA VAL A 53 4.62 1.55 3.43
C VAL A 53 5.93 1.49 2.64
N ALA A 54 5.92 1.80 1.35
CA ALA A 54 7.09 1.79 0.50
C ALA A 54 8.15 2.79 0.98
N ALA A 55 7.76 4.05 1.22
CA ALA A 55 8.66 5.09 1.69
C ALA A 55 9.26 4.76 3.08
N ASN A 56 8.44 4.27 4.01
CA ASN A 56 8.94 3.91 5.33
C ASN A 56 9.82 2.64 5.29
N SER A 57 9.57 1.70 4.38
CA SER A 57 10.43 0.52 4.18
C SER A 57 11.85 0.94 3.80
N VAL A 58 12.01 1.87 2.86
CA VAL A 58 13.32 2.44 2.51
C VAL A 58 13.96 3.12 3.71
N GLN A 59 13.21 3.96 4.44
CA GLN A 59 13.74 4.68 5.60
C GLN A 59 14.20 3.76 6.73
N LEU A 60 13.55 2.61 6.93
CA LEU A 60 13.93 1.63 7.94
C LEU A 60 15.23 0.90 7.60
N HIS A 61 15.49 0.67 6.32
CA HIS A 61 16.68 -0.05 5.85
C HIS A 61 17.85 0.91 5.54
N GLY A 62 17.59 2.19 5.31
CA GLY A 62 18.61 3.17 4.93
C GLY A 62 19.02 3.01 3.48
N GLY A 63 20.29 3.31 3.16
CA GLY A 63 20.80 3.32 1.78
C GLY A 63 20.60 1.99 1.04
N ILE A 64 20.67 0.85 1.72
CA ILE A 64 20.43 -0.47 1.12
C ILE A 64 18.99 -0.64 0.61
N GLY A 65 18.03 0.14 1.13
CA GLY A 65 16.63 0.10 0.74
C GLY A 65 16.36 0.49 -0.72
N VAL A 66 17.33 1.12 -1.40
CA VAL A 66 17.22 1.57 -2.80
C VAL A 66 18.17 0.86 -3.76
N THR A 67 18.98 -0.09 -3.29
CA THR A 67 19.96 -0.80 -4.13
C THR A 67 19.39 -2.06 -4.75
N ASP A 68 19.98 -2.55 -5.85
CA ASP A 68 19.48 -3.72 -6.58
C ASP A 68 19.71 -5.06 -5.87
N GLU A 69 20.64 -5.11 -4.91
CA GLU A 69 20.95 -6.31 -4.13
C GLU A 69 19.89 -6.61 -3.07
N TYR A 70 19.09 -5.61 -2.69
CA TYR A 70 18.07 -5.76 -1.66
C TYR A 70 16.68 -5.99 -2.26
N ILE A 71 16.08 -7.14 -1.97
CA ILE A 71 14.75 -7.50 -2.49
C ILE A 71 13.65 -6.46 -2.17
N GLY A 72 13.78 -5.74 -1.05
CA GLY A 72 12.85 -4.67 -0.66
C GLY A 72 12.81 -3.51 -1.66
N SER A 73 13.91 -3.21 -2.35
CA SER A 73 13.98 -2.13 -3.33
C SER A 73 13.15 -2.42 -4.58
N HIS A 74 13.02 -3.69 -4.98
CA HIS A 74 12.16 -4.10 -6.07
C HIS A 74 10.68 -3.94 -5.71
N TYR A 75 10.31 -4.26 -4.46
CA TYR A 75 8.96 -3.98 -3.96
C TYR A 75 8.68 -2.48 -3.92
N PHE A 76 9.61 -1.67 -3.42
CA PHE A 76 9.49 -0.20 -3.42
C PHE A 76 9.20 0.35 -4.83
N ARG A 77 9.98 -0.09 -5.84
CA ARG A 77 9.78 0.31 -7.24
C ARG A 77 8.42 -0.11 -7.78
N LYS A 78 8.01 -1.36 -7.55
CA LYS A 78 6.70 -1.86 -7.98
C LYS A 78 5.55 -1.09 -7.34
N LEU A 79 5.63 -0.84 -6.03
CA LEU A 79 4.59 -0.09 -5.31
C LEU A 79 4.50 1.36 -5.78
N THR A 80 5.63 2.00 -6.09
CA THR A 80 5.67 3.35 -6.65
C THR A 80 5.05 3.41 -8.05
N GLN A 81 5.26 2.39 -8.88
CA GLN A 81 4.63 2.30 -10.21
C GLN A 81 3.11 2.09 -10.14
N LEU A 82 2.61 1.34 -9.14
CA LEU A 82 1.18 1.08 -8.96
C LEU A 82 0.39 2.26 -8.40
N GLU A 83 1.10 3.24 -7.83
CA GLU A 83 0.50 4.49 -7.34
C GLU A 83 0.05 5.41 -8.49
N LEU A 84 0.80 5.41 -9.60
CA LEU A 84 0.55 6.20 -10.82
C LEU A 84 -0.56 5.56 -11.68
#